data_AF-A0A5T1BM68-F1
#
_entry.id   AF-A0A5T1BM68-F1
#
_cell.length_a   1.000
_cell.length_b   1.000
_cell.length_c   1.000
_cell.angle_alpha   90.00
_cell.angle_beta   90.00
_cell.angle_gamma   90.00
#
_symmetry.space_group_name_H-M   'P 1'
#
loop_
_entity.id
_entity.type
_entity.pdbx_description
1 polymer ?
#
loop_
_entity_poly.entity_id
_entity_poly.type
_entity_poly.pdbx_seq_one_letter_code
_entity_poly.pdbx_strand_id
1 'polypeptide(L)'
;MKIDTHAHIFLKKLNTVANTRYKPDYDASFKDYKANLDHYDFNKGVLVQPSFLGIDNEFLLQSIEKDENIKAIVVVDENIKFDELKKLKERKACGVRLNLIGKELPNFKSMVWTQFFENLSKLKMQIEIQRDL
;
A
#
# COMPACT_ATOMS: atom_id res chain seq x y z
N MET A 1 -17.90 -12.46 -9.28
CA MET A 1 -16.48 -12.15 -8.99
C MET A 1 -16.42 -11.37 -7.69
N LYS A 2 -15.77 -11.89 -6.65
CA LYS A 2 -15.58 -11.21 -5.35
C LYS A 2 -14.15 -10.67 -5.24
N ILE A 3 -13.99 -9.47 -4.70
CA ILE A 3 -12.70 -8.79 -4.55
C ILE A 3 -12.59 -8.28 -3.11
N ASP A 4 -11.54 -8.71 -2.41
CA ASP A 4 -11.15 -8.11 -1.13
C ASP A 4 -10.31 -6.88 -1.44
N THR A 5 -10.81 -5.70 -1.09
CA THR A 5 -10.17 -4.44 -1.47
C THR A 5 -9.25 -3.88 -0.39
N HIS A 6 -9.15 -4.52 0.79
CA HIS A 6 -8.33 -3.99 1.87
C HIS A 6 -7.88 -5.06 2.87
N ALA A 7 -6.66 -5.55 2.68
CA ALA A 7 -5.97 -6.39 3.66
C ALA A 7 -4.50 -6.00 3.81
N HIS A 8 -3.87 -6.46 4.90
CA HIS A 8 -2.45 -6.22 5.20
C HIS A 8 -1.73 -7.56 5.35
N ILE A 9 -0.50 -7.63 4.82
CA ILE A 9 0.43 -8.73 5.08
C ILE A 9 1.71 -8.17 5.71
N PHE A 10 2.31 -8.94 6.61
CA PHE A 10 3.55 -8.59 7.30
C PHE A 10 4.11 -9.81 8.03
N LEU A 11 5.39 -9.74 8.38
CA LEU A 11 6.01 -10.69 9.30
C LEU A 11 6.49 -9.94 10.53
N LYS A 12 6.37 -10.56 11.71
CA LYS A 12 6.83 -10.05 13.00
C LYS A 12 8.29 -9.57 12.98
N LYS A 13 9.12 -10.28 12.21
CA LYS A 13 10.56 -10.01 12.06
C LYS A 13 10.90 -8.77 11.21
N LEU A 14 9.93 -8.19 10.51
CA LEU A 14 10.18 -7.00 9.70
C LEU A 14 10.50 -5.80 10.59
N ASN A 15 11.37 -4.94 10.08
CA ASN A 15 11.71 -3.67 10.72
C ASN A 15 10.52 -2.72 10.60
N THR A 16 10.17 -2.08 11.71
CA THR A 16 9.13 -1.06 11.75
C THR A 16 9.75 0.32 11.74
N VAL A 17 9.04 1.31 11.19
CA VAL A 17 9.49 2.71 11.28
C VAL A 17 9.55 3.18 12.73
N ALA A 18 10.46 4.13 12.99
CA ALA A 18 10.51 4.83 14.27
C ALA A 18 9.14 5.47 14.57
N ASN A 19 8.70 5.41 15.84
CA ASN A 19 7.43 5.97 16.31
C ASN A 19 6.16 5.31 15.73
N THR A 20 6.20 4.02 15.39
CA THR A 20 4.96 3.30 15.08
C THR A 20 4.01 3.29 16.30
N ARG A 21 2.71 3.45 16.05
CA ARG A 21 1.65 3.38 17.08
C ARG A 21 1.55 2.00 17.73
N TYR A 22 1.84 0.95 16.97
CA TYR A 22 1.89 -0.42 17.44
C TYR A 22 2.75 -1.27 16.50
N LYS A 23 3.20 -2.43 16.99
CA LYS A 23 3.85 -3.47 16.20
C LYS A 23 3.15 -4.80 16.48
N PRO A 24 2.54 -5.46 15.47
CA PRO A 24 2.01 -6.80 15.63
C PRO A 24 3.08 -7.78 16.12
N ASP A 25 2.70 -8.68 17.02
CA ASP A 25 3.56 -9.71 17.60
C ASP A 25 3.41 -11.10 16.96
N TYR A 26 2.68 -11.15 15.84
CA TYR A 26 2.38 -12.33 15.02
C TYR A 26 2.70 -12.10 13.54
N ASP A 27 2.67 -13.17 12.75
CA ASP A 27 2.83 -13.12 11.29
C ASP A 27 1.47 -13.09 10.59
N ALA A 28 1.33 -12.26 9.56
CA ALA A 28 0.22 -12.26 8.62
C ALA A 28 0.79 -12.48 7.22
N SER A 29 1.09 -13.73 6.87
CA SER A 29 1.82 -14.03 5.64
C SER A 29 0.91 -13.92 4.40
N PHE A 30 1.52 -13.76 3.22
CA PHE A 30 0.78 -13.81 1.96
C PHE A 30 0.10 -15.17 1.74
N LYS A 31 0.71 -16.26 2.23
CA LYS A 31 0.13 -17.60 2.16
C LYS A 31 -1.18 -17.68 2.96
N ASP A 32 -1.20 -17.13 4.16
CA ASP A 32 -2.39 -17.16 5.02
C ASP A 32 -3.51 -16.29 4.41
N TYR A 33 -3.15 -15.14 3.86
CA TYR A 33 -4.09 -14.29 3.12
C TYR A 33 -4.71 -15.03 1.92
N LYS A 34 -3.90 -15.73 1.11
CA LYS A 34 -4.41 -16.54 -0.01
C LYS A 34 -5.35 -17.64 0.46
N ALA A 35 -4.99 -18.35 1.53
CA ALA A 35 -5.86 -19.38 2.11
C ALA A 35 -7.21 -18.80 2.56
N ASN A 36 -7.23 -17.58 3.12
CA ASN A 36 -8.47 -16.88 3.47
C ASN A 36 -9.30 -16.52 2.24
N LEU A 37 -8.67 -16.00 1.18
CA LEU A 37 -9.41 -15.70 -0.05
C LEU A 37 -10.07 -16.95 -0.61
N ASP A 38 -9.32 -18.06 -0.68
CA ASP A 38 -9.83 -19.34 -1.19
C ASP A 38 -10.96 -19.87 -0.30
N HIS A 39 -10.83 -19.80 1.03
CA HIS A 39 -11.84 -20.27 1.98
C HIS A 39 -13.18 -19.52 1.88
N TYR A 40 -13.15 -18.23 1.55
CA TYR A 40 -14.34 -17.38 1.45
C TYR A 40 -14.80 -17.09 0.00
N ASP A 41 -14.26 -17.84 -0.97
CA ASP A 41 -14.55 -17.73 -2.41
C ASP A 41 -14.25 -16.34 -3.01
N PHE A 42 -13.21 -15.67 -2.54
CA PHE A 42 -12.71 -14.43 -3.14
C PHE A 42 -11.76 -14.71 -4.31
N ASN A 43 -11.95 -14.00 -5.42
CA ASN A 43 -11.20 -14.25 -6.65
C ASN A 43 -9.96 -13.35 -6.78
N LYS A 44 -10.01 -12.15 -6.20
CA LYS A 44 -8.99 -11.10 -6.33
C LYS A 44 -8.82 -10.38 -5.02
N GLY A 45 -7.69 -9.69 -4.89
CA GLY A 45 -7.32 -8.99 -3.67
C GLY A 45 -6.52 -7.72 -3.91
N VAL A 46 -6.64 -6.78 -3.00
CA VAL A 46 -5.79 -5.59 -2.92
C VAL A 46 -5.12 -5.55 -1.56
N LEU A 47 -3.80 -5.69 -1.56
CA LEU A 47 -3.00 -5.60 -0.37
C LEU A 47 -2.49 -4.18 -0.18
N VAL A 48 -2.66 -3.65 1.03
CA VAL A 48 -2.35 -2.27 1.36
C VAL A 48 -1.13 -2.24 2.27
N GLN A 49 -0.18 -1.36 2.00
CA GLN A 49 1.00 -1.18 2.84
C GLN A 49 0.60 -0.76 4.27
N PRO A 50 0.99 -1.52 5.31
CA PRO A 50 0.65 -1.19 6.69
C PRO A 50 1.52 -0.02 7.20
N SER A 51 0.92 0.86 8.00
CA SER A 51 1.59 2.10 8.46
C SER A 51 2.87 1.87 9.25
N PHE A 52 2.97 0.75 9.97
CA PHE A 52 4.14 0.45 10.80
C PHE A 52 5.38 0.04 9.98
N LEU A 53 5.23 -0.29 8.70
CA LEU A 53 6.34 -0.52 7.76
C LEU A 53 6.71 0.74 6.96
N GLY A 54 5.96 1.84 7.14
CA GLY A 54 6.23 3.10 6.45
C GLY A 54 6.25 2.98 4.93
N ILE A 55 7.26 3.58 4.29
CA ILE A 55 7.45 3.58 2.83
C ILE A 55 8.22 2.35 2.31
N ASP A 56 8.63 1.43 3.19
CA ASP A 56 9.27 0.17 2.76
C ASP A 56 8.20 -0.82 2.29
N ASN A 57 7.89 -0.74 0.99
CA ASN A 57 6.90 -1.59 0.33
C ASN A 57 7.50 -2.94 -0.13
N GLU A 58 8.76 -3.25 0.18
CA GLU A 58 9.47 -4.33 -0.50
C GLU A 58 8.86 -5.70 -0.18
N PHE A 59 8.55 -5.95 1.10
CA PHE A 59 7.89 -7.21 1.50
C PHE A 59 6.55 -7.40 0.79
N LEU A 60 5.75 -6.35 0.69
CA LEU A 60 4.45 -6.37 0.00
C LEU A 60 4.63 -6.72 -1.48
N LEU A 61 5.51 -6.00 -2.18
CA LEU A 61 5.71 -6.16 -3.63
C LEU A 61 6.36 -7.49 -3.99
N GLN A 62 7.34 -7.96 -3.22
CA GLN A 62 7.95 -9.28 -3.40
C GLN A 62 6.94 -10.40 -3.21
N SER A 63 6.07 -10.29 -2.21
CA SER A 63 5.08 -11.33 -1.89
C SER A 63 4.09 -11.57 -3.03
N ILE A 64 3.74 -10.52 -3.79
CA ILE A 64 2.71 -10.59 -4.84
C ILE A 64 3.27 -10.69 -6.25
N GLU A 65 4.59 -10.64 -6.45
CA GLU A 65 5.23 -10.49 -7.77
C GLU A 65 4.76 -11.53 -8.80
N LYS A 66 4.42 -12.74 -8.37
CA LYS A 66 3.96 -13.84 -9.25
C LYS A 66 2.44 -14.05 -9.27
N ASP A 67 1.66 -13.37 -8.43
CA ASP A 67 0.20 -13.55 -8.37
C ASP A 67 -0.56 -12.56 -9.29
N GLU A 68 -1.26 -13.07 -10.30
CA GLU A 68 -1.97 -12.25 -11.30
C GLU A 68 -3.25 -11.58 -10.77
N ASN A 69 -3.79 -12.09 -9.66
CA ASN A 69 -5.08 -11.67 -9.09
C ASN A 69 -4.94 -10.67 -7.94
N ILE A 70 -3.71 -10.35 -7.53
CA ILE A 70 -3.43 -9.43 -6.43
C ILE A 70 -2.78 -8.13 -6.94
N LYS A 71 -3.27 -7.00 -6.45
CA LYS A 71 -2.68 -5.67 -6.63
C LYS A 71 -2.23 -5.09 -5.29
N ALA A 72 -1.40 -4.05 -5.36
CA ALA A 72 -0.91 -3.35 -4.18
C ALA A 72 -1.34 -1.88 -4.14
N ILE A 73 -1.70 -1.40 -2.95
CA ILE A 73 -1.63 0.02 -2.60
C ILE A 73 -0.37 0.24 -1.77
N VAL A 74 0.53 1.06 -2.28
CA VAL A 74 1.84 1.35 -1.65
C VAL A 74 1.80 2.64 -0.83
N VAL A 75 2.78 2.87 0.03
CA VAL A 75 3.01 4.16 0.68
C VAL A 75 4.34 4.72 0.17
N VAL A 76 4.35 5.98 -0.27
CA VAL A 76 5.54 6.66 -0.82
C VAL A 76 5.62 8.08 -0.26
N ASP A 77 6.79 8.68 -0.36
CA ASP A 77 7.00 10.12 -0.12
C ASP A 77 6.40 10.93 -1.28
N GLU A 78 5.82 12.10 -1.01
CA GLU A 78 5.23 12.97 -2.04
C GLU A 78 6.26 13.49 -3.06
N ASN A 79 7.56 13.49 -2.72
CA ASN A 79 8.66 13.88 -3.61
C ASN A 79 9.18 12.72 -4.47
N ILE A 80 8.56 11.53 -4.41
CA ILE A 80 8.95 10.39 -5.24
C ILE A 80 9.01 10.76 -6.73
N LYS A 81 10.05 10.29 -7.42
CA LYS A 81 10.22 10.58 -8.85
C LYS A 81 9.20 9.80 -9.68
N PHE A 82 8.80 10.38 -10.82
CA PHE A 82 7.87 9.73 -11.75
C PHE A 82 8.34 8.33 -12.19
N ASP A 83 9.64 8.18 -12.49
CA ASP A 83 10.21 6.89 -12.89
C ASP A 83 10.18 5.85 -11.78
N GLU A 84 10.26 6.27 -10.52
CA GLU A 84 10.14 5.36 -9.36
C GLU A 84 8.69 4.92 -9.18
N LEU A 85 7.71 5.82 -9.34
CA LEU A 85 6.29 5.47 -9.39
C LEU A 85 5.98 4.48 -10.52
N LYS A 86 6.60 4.66 -11.70
CA LYS A 86 6.45 3.74 -12.83
C LYS A 86 6.98 2.35 -12.49
N LYS A 87 8.15 2.24 -11.85
CA LYS A 87 8.70 0.96 -11.38
C LYS A 87 7.76 0.28 -10.37
N LEU A 88 7.16 1.03 -9.46
CA LEU A 88 6.16 0.49 -8.51
C LEU A 88 4.92 -0.05 -9.25
N LYS A 89 4.44 0.67 -10.27
CA LYS A 89 3.32 0.22 -11.11
C LYS A 89 3.64 -1.08 -11.86
N GLU A 90 4.85 -1.20 -12.41
CA GLU A 90 5.33 -2.43 -13.06
C GLU A 90 5.37 -3.60 -12.07
N ARG A 91 5.63 -3.33 -10.79
CA ARG A 91 5.54 -4.29 -9.67
C ARG A 91 4.14 -4.41 -9.05
N LYS A 92 3.08 -4.17 -9.85
CA LYS A 92 1.67 -4.37 -9.49
C LYS A 92 1.05 -3.34 -8.55
N ALA A 93 1.73 -2.24 -8.21
CA ALA A 93 1.07 -1.13 -7.52
C ALA A 93 -0.03 -0.53 -8.40
N CYS A 94 -1.24 -0.39 -7.86
CA CYS A 94 -2.38 0.24 -8.51
C CYS A 94 -2.77 1.58 -7.86
N GLY A 95 -2.13 1.96 -6.75
CA GLY A 95 -2.43 3.21 -6.05
C GLY A 95 -1.45 3.49 -4.92
N VAL A 96 -1.60 4.68 -4.34
CA VAL A 96 -0.88 5.13 -3.15
C VAL A 96 -1.86 5.39 -2.01
N ARG A 97 -1.44 5.11 -0.78
CA ARG A 97 -2.19 5.41 0.43
C ARG A 97 -1.68 6.66 1.15
N LEU A 98 -2.60 7.57 1.46
CA LEU A 98 -2.42 8.67 2.39
C LEU A 98 -3.04 8.30 3.74
N ASN A 99 -2.23 7.77 4.65
CA ASN A 99 -2.65 7.57 6.04
C ASN A 99 -2.36 8.85 6.85
N LEU A 100 -3.44 9.59 7.11
CA LEU A 100 -3.48 10.91 7.76
C LEU A 100 -3.98 10.83 9.22
N ILE A 101 -4.21 9.63 9.75
CA ILE A 101 -4.60 9.45 11.16
C ILE A 101 -3.53 10.04 12.08
N GLY A 102 -3.94 10.92 12.98
CA GLY A 102 -3.04 11.61 13.92
C GLY A 102 -1.98 12.52 13.26
N LYS A 103 -2.17 12.93 12.01
CA LYS A 103 -1.25 13.83 11.29
C LYS A 103 -1.90 15.17 10.99
N GLU A 104 -1.09 16.22 10.94
CA GLU A 104 -1.51 17.49 10.35
C GLU A 104 -1.79 17.33 8.86
N LEU A 105 -2.80 18.06 8.36
CA LEU A 105 -3.10 18.04 6.94
C LEU A 105 -2.03 18.81 6.17
N PRO A 106 -1.42 18.19 5.14
CA PRO A 106 -0.56 18.93 4.25
C PRO A 106 -1.38 19.91 3.41
N ASN A 107 -0.71 20.95 2.90
CA ASN A 107 -1.30 21.82 1.90
C ASN A 107 -1.32 21.10 0.54
N PHE A 108 -2.41 20.40 0.24
CA PHE A 108 -2.63 19.70 -1.03
C PHE A 108 -2.67 20.61 -2.27
N LYS A 109 -2.74 21.94 -2.10
CA LYS A 109 -2.65 22.92 -3.19
C LYS A 109 -1.21 23.34 -3.50
N SER A 110 -0.23 22.89 -2.71
CA SER A 110 1.18 23.16 -2.99
C SER A 110 1.64 22.49 -4.29
N MET A 111 2.74 22.98 -4.85
CA MET A 111 3.31 22.47 -6.10
C MET A 111 3.71 21.00 -6.00
N VAL A 112 4.31 20.59 -4.88
CA VAL A 112 4.74 19.20 -4.63
C VAL A 112 3.55 18.25 -4.69
N TRP A 113 2.47 18.55 -3.96
CA TRP A 113 1.27 17.71 -3.93
C TRP A 113 0.52 17.70 -5.25
N THR A 114 0.39 18.86 -5.92
CA THR A 114 -0.24 18.92 -7.25
C THR A 114 0.53 18.07 -8.25
N GLN A 115 1.86 18.18 -8.28
CA GLN A 115 2.70 17.39 -9.19
C GLN A 115 2.64 15.88 -8.88
N PHE A 116 2.62 15.53 -7.59
CA PHE A 116 2.45 14.15 -7.13
C PHE A 116 1.13 13.55 -7.65
N PHE A 117 0.01 14.26 -7.50
CA PHE A 117 -1.29 13.80 -7.99
C PHE A 117 -1.36 13.71 -9.52
N GLU A 118 -0.75 14.66 -10.24
CA GLU A 118 -0.63 14.57 -11.70
C GLU A 118 0.15 13.33 -12.14
N ASN A 119 1.24 12.99 -11.44
CA ASN A 119 2.04 11.82 -11.75
C ASN A 119 1.25 10.52 -11.51
N LEU A 120 0.51 10.42 -10.40
CA LEU A 120 -0.39 9.30 -10.16
C LEU A 120 -1.48 9.19 -11.24
N SER A 121 -2.06 10.32 -11.63
CA SER A 121 -3.09 10.38 -12.68
C SER A 121 -2.57 9.91 -14.04
N LYS A 122 -1.38 10.39 -14.47
CA LYS A 122 -0.70 9.92 -15.70
C LYS A 122 -0.48 8.41 -15.70
N LEU A 123 -0.19 7.85 -14.53
CA LEU A 123 0.00 6.42 -14.34
C LEU A 123 -1.32 5.67 -14.08
N LYS A 124 -2.48 6.32 -14.04
CA LYS A 124 -3.77 5.73 -13.68
C LYS A 124 -3.70 4.97 -12.34
N MET A 125 -3.04 5.57 -11.36
CA MET A 125 -2.94 5.05 -9.99
C MET A 125 -3.93 5.78 -9.09
N GLN A 126 -4.68 5.02 -8.28
CA GLN A 126 -5.65 5.60 -7.35
C GLN A 126 -4.97 6.19 -6.11
N ILE A 127 -5.74 6.96 -5.34
CA ILE A 127 -5.36 7.43 -4.01
C ILE A 127 -6.34 6.85 -2.99
N GLU A 128 -5.82 6.09 -2.02
CA GLU A 128 -6.55 5.67 -0.84
C GLU A 128 -6.33 6.70 0.28
N ILE A 129 -7.38 7.15 0.96
CA ILE A 129 -7.29 8.12 2.06
C ILE A 129 -7.82 7.48 3.33
N GLN A 130 -7.01 7.47 4.38
CA GLN A 130 -7.45 7.11 5.73
C GLN A 130 -7.25 8.31 6.66
N ARG A 131 -8.32 8.75 7.33
CA ARG A 131 -8.30 9.88 8.25
C ARG A 131 -9.28 9.65 9.40
N ASP A 132 -8.98 10.20 10.57
CA ASP A 132 -9.94 10.32 11.66
C ASP A 132 -11.01 11.37 11.30
N LEU A 133 -12.22 11.21 11.86
CA LEU A 133 -13.31 12.18 11.74
C LEU A 133 -13.12 13.35 12.71
#